data_AF-A0A2H3T1Y7-F1
#
_entry.id   AF-A0A2H3T1Y7-F1
#
_cell.length_a   1.000
_cell.length_b   1.000
_cell.length_c   1.000
_cell.angle_alpha   90.00
_cell.angle_beta   90.00
_cell.angle_gamma   90.00
#
_symmetry.space_group_name_H-M   'P 1'
#
loop_
_entity.id
_entity.type
_entity.pdbx_description
1 polymer ?
#
loop_
_entity_poly.entity_id
_entity_poly.type
_entity_poly.pdbx_seq_one_letter_code
_entity_poly.pdbx_strand_id
1 'polypeptide(L)'
;MSPLSSTLCYSAFFILFLFVHFTETANLDTKHPAKGLLKVRLDYGLATQPVRGEDEGEGSHRWVFSSYLEFKDPVSTITDSQLRMMAQNAHKEMEIDMMQYDPEDKDGQFAILPTVMTILAFDNKIILASSQRGRSGFINEWPQSPVKLSLDRCSVFWRERALANPTTYSNPYSWHRNKAKCGEVNSFHLYYMTNDRPIPDLSPKMRVTSVRKQGRDYKIVPPCGQNKNGVDSKDEWGCNLLVPDQKVKYISDDVAAKGYGLNKIAGGVQRKGQIQMCTRNHIIWDGE
;
A
#
# COMPACT_ATOMS: atom_id res chain seq x y z
N MET A 1 38.06 -3.69 56.09
CA MET A 1 36.79 -3.16 55.55
C MET A 1 37.12 -1.97 54.67
N SER A 2 36.78 -1.79 53.40
CA SER A 2 36.27 -2.61 52.28
C SER A 2 36.29 -1.59 51.11
N PRO A 3 36.94 -1.85 49.95
CA PRO A 3 36.91 -0.89 48.85
C PRO A 3 35.60 -1.11 48.07
N LEU A 4 34.63 -0.22 48.27
CA LEU A 4 33.26 -0.37 47.72
C LEU A 4 32.88 0.80 46.80
N SER A 5 33.86 1.39 46.10
CA SER A 5 33.61 2.55 45.22
C SER A 5 33.96 2.31 43.74
N SER A 6 34.70 1.25 43.37
CA SER A 6 35.05 1.03 41.96
C SER A 6 34.11 0.09 41.20
N THR A 7 33.17 -0.59 41.87
CA THR A 7 32.28 -1.58 41.23
C THR A 7 30.96 -1.00 40.73
N LEU A 8 30.53 0.17 41.22
CA LEU A 8 29.24 0.76 40.87
C LEU A 8 29.24 1.50 39.52
N CYS A 9 30.38 1.99 39.04
CA CYS A 9 30.46 2.66 37.72
C CYS A 9 30.47 1.68 36.54
N TYR A 10 30.99 0.46 36.70
CA TYR A 10 31.01 -0.53 35.62
C TYR A 10 29.66 -1.20 35.40
N SER A 11 28.83 -1.33 36.43
CA SER A 11 27.48 -1.92 36.34
C SER A 11 26.48 -1.03 35.59
N ALA A 12 26.59 0.30 35.73
CA ALA A 12 25.71 1.24 35.04
C ALA A 12 26.00 1.30 33.52
N PHE A 13 27.27 1.18 33.12
CA PHE A 13 27.65 1.11 31.69
C PHE A 13 27.21 -0.21 31.04
N PHE A 14 27.26 -1.34 31.75
CA PHE A 14 26.75 -2.62 31.22
C PHE A 14 25.23 -2.65 31.06
N ILE A 15 24.47 -1.96 31.92
CA ILE A 15 23.02 -1.84 31.78
C ILE A 15 22.66 -0.89 30.62
N LEU A 16 23.47 0.15 30.35
CA LEU A 16 23.27 0.99 29.16
C LEU A 16 23.61 0.24 27.87
N PHE A 17 24.65 -0.61 27.85
CA PHE A 17 24.96 -1.44 26.68
C PHE A 17 23.96 -2.59 26.45
N LEU A 18 23.32 -3.11 27.50
CA LEU A 18 22.25 -4.11 27.36
C LEU A 18 20.93 -3.50 26.85
N PHE A 19 20.76 -2.18 26.90
CA PHE A 19 19.61 -1.48 26.29
C PHE A 19 19.85 -1.00 24.85
N VAL A 20 21.03 -1.26 24.26
CA VAL A 20 21.37 -0.83 22.88
C VAL A 20 21.04 -1.92 21.84
N HIS A 21 20.47 -3.07 22.23
CA HIS A 21 20.27 -4.20 21.31
C HIS A 21 18.81 -4.58 21.00
N PHE A 22 17.86 -3.66 21.11
CA PHE A 22 16.50 -3.87 20.58
C PHE A 22 15.94 -2.68 19.79
N THR A 23 16.82 -1.97 19.06
CA THR A 23 16.40 -1.28 17.85
C THR A 23 16.97 -2.06 16.66
N GLU A 24 16.51 -3.29 16.44
CA GLU A 24 16.69 -3.90 15.12
C GLU A 24 15.84 -3.09 14.15
N THR A 25 16.45 -2.05 13.60
CA THR A 25 15.95 -1.30 12.46
C THR A 25 16.00 -2.21 11.25
N ALA A 26 14.93 -2.25 10.45
CA ALA A 26 14.88 -3.01 9.21
C ALA A 26 16.18 -2.86 8.39
N ASN A 27 16.76 -3.98 7.95
CA ASN A 27 18.01 -4.01 7.21
C ASN A 27 17.77 -3.64 5.74
N LEU A 28 18.12 -2.41 5.38
CA LEU A 28 18.08 -1.90 4.01
C LEU A 28 19.47 -1.76 3.38
N ASP A 29 20.46 -2.53 3.85
CA ASP A 29 21.81 -2.50 3.27
C ASP A 29 21.86 -3.17 1.89
N THR A 30 20.98 -4.15 1.68
CA THR A 30 20.92 -4.94 0.45
C THR A 30 19.49 -5.02 -0.08
N LYS A 31 19.34 -4.82 -1.40
CA LYS A 31 18.09 -5.10 -2.09
C LYS A 31 17.93 -6.61 -2.29
N HIS A 32 16.84 -7.18 -1.80
CA HIS A 32 16.52 -8.59 -1.94
C HIS A 32 15.62 -8.87 -3.16
N PRO A 33 15.72 -10.07 -3.76
CA PRO A 33 14.82 -10.48 -4.83
C PRO A 33 13.42 -10.80 -4.29
N ALA A 34 12.41 -10.60 -5.13
CA ALA A 34 11.02 -10.90 -4.78
C ALA A 34 10.77 -12.40 -4.59
N LYS A 35 10.12 -12.73 -3.47
CA LYS A 35 9.61 -14.07 -3.20
C LYS A 35 8.20 -14.26 -3.77
N GLY A 36 7.80 -15.52 -3.95
CA GLY A 36 6.47 -15.86 -4.44
C GLY A 36 6.28 -15.80 -5.96
N LEU A 37 5.06 -16.10 -6.38
CA LEU A 37 4.68 -16.27 -7.78
C LEU A 37 4.19 -14.96 -8.43
N LEU A 38 3.57 -14.07 -7.66
CA LEU A 38 3.10 -12.75 -8.10
C LEU A 38 4.21 -11.69 -8.02
N LYS A 39 5.34 -12.03 -7.39
CA LYS A 39 6.57 -11.24 -7.39
C LYS A 39 6.40 -9.88 -6.73
N VAL A 40 5.51 -9.83 -5.73
CA VAL A 40 5.34 -8.67 -4.85
C VAL A 40 6.62 -8.45 -4.08
N ARG A 41 7.13 -7.21 -4.11
CA ARG A 41 8.37 -6.85 -3.43
C ARG A 41 8.32 -5.42 -2.89
N LEU A 42 9.21 -5.12 -1.95
CA LEU A 42 9.45 -3.77 -1.46
C LEU A 42 9.86 -2.85 -2.62
N ASP A 43 9.25 -1.67 -2.71
CA ASP A 43 9.81 -0.57 -3.49
C ASP A 43 11.05 -0.04 -2.76
N TYR A 44 12.19 -0.69 -3.05
CA TYR A 44 13.44 -0.43 -2.36
C TYR A 44 13.94 1.00 -2.57
N GLY A 45 13.71 1.56 -3.78
CA GLY A 45 14.07 2.94 -4.09
C GLY A 45 13.32 3.93 -3.20
N LEU A 46 12.03 3.71 -2.98
CA LEU A 46 11.23 4.52 -2.06
C LEU A 46 11.65 4.31 -0.60
N ALA A 47 11.91 3.07 -0.18
CA ALA A 47 12.27 2.75 1.20
C ALA A 47 13.63 3.35 1.62
N THR A 48 14.58 3.45 0.68
CA THR A 48 15.95 3.96 0.92
C THR A 48 16.10 5.46 0.64
N GLN A 49 15.06 6.14 0.15
CA GLN A 49 15.11 7.57 -0.10
C GLN A 49 15.33 8.37 1.20
N PRO A 50 16.28 9.32 1.21
CA PRO A 50 16.45 10.21 2.34
C PRO A 50 15.24 11.13 2.46
N VAL A 51 14.50 11.03 3.57
CA VAL A 51 13.37 11.90 3.84
C VAL A 51 13.82 13.05 4.75
N ARG A 52 13.60 14.30 4.33
CA ARG A 52 14.00 15.51 5.08
C ARG A 52 12.94 15.90 6.11
N GLY A 53 13.34 16.27 7.33
CA GLY A 53 12.47 16.72 8.42
C GLY A 53 12.13 15.62 9.44
N GLU A 54 11.47 15.98 10.54
CA GLU A 54 11.02 15.05 11.58
C GLU A 54 9.48 15.07 11.62
N ASP A 55 8.85 13.95 11.27
CA ASP A 55 7.44 13.73 11.59
C ASP A 55 7.42 12.91 12.89
N GLU A 56 7.18 13.57 14.03
CA GLU A 56 7.16 12.90 15.33
C GLU A 56 6.22 11.67 15.30
N GLY A 57 6.77 10.50 15.64
CA GLY A 57 6.01 9.24 15.72
C GLY A 57 5.82 8.48 14.40
N GLU A 58 6.31 8.98 13.25
CA GLU A 58 6.37 8.21 12.00
C GLU A 58 7.83 7.76 11.73
N GLY A 59 8.03 6.48 11.40
CA GLY A 59 9.36 5.95 11.10
C GLY A 59 10.04 6.67 9.91
N SER A 60 11.36 6.62 9.83
CA SER A 60 12.17 7.32 8.80
C SER A 60 11.92 6.88 7.36
N HIS A 61 11.39 5.68 7.16
CA HIS A 61 11.23 5.04 5.86
C HIS A 61 9.77 5.04 5.39
N ARG A 62 9.58 4.89 4.08
CA ARG A 62 8.28 4.69 3.43
C ARG A 62 8.22 3.28 2.87
N TRP A 63 7.33 2.47 3.44
CA TRP A 63 7.18 1.07 3.09
C TRP A 63 5.98 0.89 2.18
N VAL A 64 6.25 0.54 0.93
CA VAL A 64 5.26 0.18 -0.09
C VAL A 64 5.75 -1.06 -0.81
N PHE A 65 4.86 -2.02 -0.98
CA PHE A 65 5.13 -3.25 -1.71
C PHE A 65 4.28 -3.27 -2.96
N SER A 66 4.86 -3.71 -4.06
CA SER A 66 4.13 -3.76 -5.32
C SER A 66 4.64 -4.86 -6.24
N SER A 67 3.80 -5.21 -7.20
CA SER A 67 4.20 -5.91 -8.41
C SER A 67 3.33 -5.51 -9.59
N TYR A 68 3.84 -5.81 -10.77
CA TYR A 68 3.22 -5.52 -12.04
C TYR A 68 3.26 -6.76 -12.92
N LEU A 69 2.10 -7.15 -13.43
CA LEU A 69 1.90 -8.37 -14.19
C LEU A 69 1.31 -8.01 -15.55
N GLU A 70 1.93 -8.51 -16.62
CA GLU A 70 1.37 -8.44 -17.98
C GLU A 70 0.94 -9.83 -18.42
N PHE A 71 -0.29 -9.95 -18.87
CA PHE A 71 -0.93 -11.19 -19.34
C PHE A 71 -1.00 -11.19 -20.87
N LYS A 72 -1.09 -12.40 -21.45
CA LYS A 72 -1.25 -12.55 -22.90
C LYS A 72 -2.62 -12.07 -23.38
N ASP A 73 -3.67 -12.40 -22.62
CA ASP A 73 -5.04 -12.02 -22.95
C ASP A 73 -5.55 -10.90 -22.02
N PRO A 74 -6.63 -10.19 -22.41
CA PRO A 74 -7.24 -9.18 -21.55
C PRO A 74 -7.65 -9.73 -20.18
N VAL A 75 -7.32 -8.99 -19.12
CA VAL A 75 -7.63 -9.37 -17.75
C VAL A 75 -9.12 -9.23 -17.44
N SER A 76 -9.92 -8.64 -18.35
CA SER A 76 -11.39 -8.64 -18.27
C SER A 76 -11.98 -10.06 -18.21
N THR A 77 -11.27 -11.07 -18.70
CA THR A 77 -11.64 -12.49 -18.61
C THR A 77 -11.47 -13.08 -17.20
N ILE A 78 -10.69 -12.42 -16.34
CA ILE A 78 -10.46 -12.84 -14.96
C ILE A 78 -11.68 -12.47 -14.12
N THR A 79 -12.23 -13.42 -13.37
CA THR A 79 -13.39 -13.15 -12.49
C THR A 79 -13.01 -12.32 -11.26
N ASP A 80 -13.97 -11.58 -10.71
CA ASP A 80 -13.77 -10.79 -9.49
C ASP A 80 -13.34 -11.68 -8.29
N SER A 81 -13.86 -12.91 -8.22
CA SER A 81 -13.44 -13.94 -7.24
C SER A 81 -11.96 -14.33 -7.36
N GLN A 82 -11.44 -14.41 -8.59
CA GLN A 82 -10.03 -14.70 -8.83
C GLN A 82 -9.15 -13.49 -8.53
N LEU A 83 -9.61 -12.27 -8.84
CA LEU A 83 -8.92 -11.04 -8.44
C LEU A 83 -8.82 -10.91 -6.92
N ARG A 84 -9.89 -11.23 -6.17
CA ARG A 84 -9.85 -11.29 -4.71
C ARG A 84 -8.79 -12.28 -4.23
N MET A 85 -8.77 -13.51 -4.74
CA MET A 85 -7.76 -14.51 -4.35
C MET A 85 -6.34 -14.05 -4.71
N MET A 86 -6.16 -13.36 -5.84
CA MET A 86 -4.87 -12.83 -6.24
C MET A 86 -4.38 -11.74 -5.29
N ALA A 87 -5.26 -10.83 -4.86
CA ALA A 87 -4.93 -9.83 -3.85
C ALA A 87 -4.55 -10.47 -2.49
N GLN A 88 -5.22 -11.56 -2.10
CA GLN A 88 -4.90 -12.31 -0.88
C GLN A 88 -3.52 -12.96 -0.97
N ASN A 89 -3.21 -13.60 -2.10
CA ASN A 89 -1.89 -14.19 -2.33
C ASN A 89 -0.81 -13.11 -2.38
N ALA A 90 -1.09 -11.94 -2.97
CA ALA A 90 -0.18 -10.81 -3.00
C ALA A 90 0.11 -10.25 -1.60
N HIS A 91 -0.90 -10.20 -0.72
CA HIS A 91 -0.70 -9.81 0.68
C HIS A 91 0.22 -10.81 1.41
N LYS A 92 0.04 -12.13 1.20
CA LYS A 92 0.95 -13.15 1.75
C LYS A 92 2.38 -12.97 1.23
N GLU A 93 2.54 -12.70 -0.07
CA GLU A 93 3.87 -12.44 -0.64
C GLU A 93 4.51 -11.18 -0.05
N MET A 94 3.73 -10.13 0.22
CA MET A 94 4.22 -8.94 0.95
C MET A 94 4.71 -9.29 2.37
N GLU A 95 3.99 -10.13 3.13
CA GLU A 95 4.46 -10.61 4.45
C GLU A 95 5.80 -11.35 4.32
N ILE A 96 5.89 -12.28 3.35
CA ILE A 96 7.11 -13.07 3.10
C ILE A 96 8.29 -12.21 2.64
N ASP A 97 8.04 -11.18 1.83
CA ASP A 97 9.07 -10.26 1.36
C ASP A 97 9.57 -9.36 2.50
N MET A 98 8.67 -8.91 3.38
CA MET A 98 9.03 -8.11 4.55
C MET A 98 10.01 -8.84 5.48
N MET A 99 9.85 -10.16 5.67
CA MET A 99 10.77 -10.97 6.48
C MET A 99 12.22 -10.94 6.01
N GLN A 100 12.50 -10.48 4.78
CA GLN A 100 13.87 -10.31 4.29
C GLN A 100 14.55 -9.06 4.86
N TYR A 101 13.75 -8.07 5.29
CA TYR A 101 14.20 -6.75 5.73
C TYR A 101 14.00 -6.55 7.23
N ASP A 102 12.88 -7.03 7.78
CA ASP A 102 12.52 -6.89 9.19
C ASP A 102 11.96 -8.22 9.68
N PRO A 103 12.72 -8.98 10.50
CA PRO A 103 12.20 -10.21 11.08
C PRO A 103 11.04 -9.89 12.04
N GLU A 104 10.10 -10.82 12.14
CA GLU A 104 8.95 -10.67 13.05
C GLU A 104 9.43 -10.45 14.49
N ASP A 105 8.70 -9.60 15.22
CA ASP A 105 8.85 -9.53 16.66
C ASP A 105 8.35 -10.83 17.33
N LYS A 106 8.51 -10.89 18.66
CA LYS A 106 8.13 -12.07 19.46
C LYS A 106 6.63 -12.42 19.36
N ASP A 107 5.80 -11.49 18.91
CA ASP A 107 4.36 -11.64 18.76
C ASP A 107 3.95 -11.93 17.29
N GLY A 108 4.93 -12.17 16.41
CA GLY A 108 4.70 -12.45 15.00
C GLY A 108 4.24 -11.20 14.23
N GLN A 109 4.54 -10.00 14.74
CA GLN A 109 4.18 -8.74 14.10
C GLN A 109 5.39 -8.09 13.45
N PHE A 110 5.11 -7.39 12.35
CA PHE A 110 6.08 -6.54 11.68
C PHE A 110 5.69 -5.09 11.95
N ALA A 111 6.54 -4.32 12.63
CA ALA A 111 6.24 -2.93 12.99
C ALA A 111 5.98 -2.04 11.76
N ILE A 112 6.65 -2.37 10.65
CA ILE A 112 6.69 -1.61 9.40
C ILE A 112 5.87 -2.21 8.26
N LEU A 113 5.17 -3.33 8.45
CA LEU A 113 4.37 -3.95 7.40
C LEU A 113 3.08 -3.16 7.10
N PRO A 114 2.81 -2.83 5.83
CA PRO A 114 1.51 -2.32 5.43
C PRO A 114 0.38 -3.33 5.66
N THR A 115 -0.81 -2.84 6.05
CA THR A 115 -1.92 -3.73 6.44
C THR A 115 -2.82 -4.16 5.28
N VAL A 116 -2.81 -3.41 4.18
CA VAL A 116 -3.72 -3.57 3.04
C VAL A 116 -2.94 -3.86 1.76
N MET A 117 -3.45 -4.79 0.94
CA MET A 117 -2.99 -5.03 -0.42
C MET A 117 -4.12 -4.71 -1.41
N THR A 118 -3.85 -3.86 -2.39
CA THR A 118 -4.79 -3.47 -3.44
C THR A 118 -4.42 -4.12 -4.76
N ILE A 119 -5.42 -4.61 -5.48
CA ILE A 119 -5.30 -5.08 -6.85
C ILE A 119 -6.02 -4.12 -7.78
N LEU A 120 -5.37 -3.75 -8.88
CA LEU A 120 -5.93 -2.92 -9.96
C LEU A 120 -5.75 -3.65 -11.30
N ALA A 121 -6.86 -4.01 -11.94
CA ALA A 121 -6.89 -4.76 -13.19
C ALA A 121 -7.41 -3.89 -14.34
N PHE A 122 -6.66 -3.83 -15.44
CA PHE A 122 -6.97 -3.03 -16.63
C PHE A 122 -6.31 -3.64 -17.87
N ASP A 123 -6.90 -3.46 -19.06
CA ASP A 123 -6.39 -4.01 -20.32
C ASP A 123 -5.96 -5.49 -20.21
N ASN A 124 -4.67 -5.78 -20.35
CA ASN A 124 -4.02 -7.08 -20.14
C ASN A 124 -3.07 -7.07 -18.93
N LYS A 125 -3.27 -6.15 -17.98
CA LYS A 125 -2.31 -5.81 -16.92
C LYS A 125 -2.96 -5.85 -15.54
N ILE A 126 -2.15 -6.19 -14.54
CA ILE A 126 -2.51 -6.08 -13.12
C ILE A 126 -1.40 -5.34 -12.38
N ILE A 127 -1.78 -4.36 -11.59
CA ILE A 127 -0.93 -3.75 -10.56
C ILE A 127 -1.39 -4.28 -9.20
N LEU A 128 -0.45 -4.78 -8.42
CA LEU A 128 -0.62 -5.07 -7.00
C LEU A 128 0.15 -4.01 -6.22
N ALA A 129 -0.50 -3.34 -5.27
CA ALA A 129 0.13 -2.29 -4.49
C ALA A 129 -0.40 -2.28 -3.06
N SER A 130 0.48 -2.28 -2.07
CA SER A 130 0.10 -2.16 -0.68
C SER A 130 -0.34 -0.73 -0.34
N SER A 131 -1.02 -0.58 0.79
CA SER A 131 -1.00 0.70 1.51
C SER A 131 0.44 1.10 1.85
N GLN A 132 0.65 2.35 2.24
CA GLN A 132 1.93 2.81 2.74
C GLN A 132 1.99 2.73 4.28
N ARG A 133 3.12 2.28 4.81
CA ARG A 133 3.48 2.35 6.23
C ARG A 133 4.73 3.24 6.40
N GLY A 134 4.92 3.77 7.60
CA GLY A 134 5.99 4.71 7.90
C GLY A 134 5.61 6.15 7.57
N ARG A 135 6.59 6.94 7.12
CA ARG A 135 6.50 8.41 6.96
C ARG A 135 5.37 8.89 6.05
N SER A 136 5.07 10.20 6.08
CA SER A 136 4.10 10.95 5.25
C SER A 136 3.76 10.29 3.91
N GLY A 137 2.47 10.31 3.53
CA GLY A 137 2.02 9.69 2.26
C GLY A 137 2.80 10.24 1.08
N PHE A 138 3.53 9.38 0.37
CA PHE A 138 4.48 9.75 -0.68
C PHE A 138 3.85 10.67 -1.74
N ILE A 139 2.60 10.38 -2.09
CA ILE A 139 1.83 11.15 -3.08
C ILE A 139 1.65 12.61 -2.71
N ASN A 140 1.68 12.97 -1.43
CA ASN A 140 1.57 14.37 -1.02
C ASN A 140 2.80 15.21 -1.43
N GLU A 141 3.95 14.56 -1.58
CA GLU A 141 5.23 15.20 -1.91
C GLU A 141 5.63 15.01 -3.38
N TRP A 142 5.03 14.03 -4.07
CA TRP A 142 5.35 13.78 -5.47
C TRP A 142 4.84 14.92 -6.38
N PRO A 143 5.73 15.57 -7.16
CA PRO A 143 5.34 16.64 -8.04
C PRO A 143 4.50 16.11 -9.21
N GLN A 144 3.40 16.81 -9.54
CA GLN A 144 2.61 16.56 -10.75
C GLN A 144 1.96 15.15 -10.84
N SER A 145 1.62 14.51 -9.71
CA SER A 145 0.82 13.26 -9.74
C SER A 145 -0.66 13.56 -10.11
N PRO A 146 -1.23 12.94 -11.17
CA PRO A 146 -2.67 13.02 -11.44
C PRO A 146 -3.54 12.54 -10.29
N VAL A 147 -3.03 11.61 -9.47
CA VAL A 147 -3.70 11.14 -8.26
C VAL A 147 -3.71 12.22 -7.19
N LYS A 148 -2.62 12.97 -7.03
CA LYS A 148 -2.60 14.12 -6.10
C LYS A 148 -3.64 15.16 -6.49
N LEU A 149 -3.73 15.53 -7.77
CA LEU A 149 -4.75 16.47 -8.25
C LEU A 149 -6.17 15.96 -7.99
N SER A 150 -6.39 14.64 -8.11
CA SER A 150 -7.68 14.03 -7.82
C SER A 150 -8.01 14.03 -6.32
N LEU A 151 -7.01 13.80 -5.46
CA LEU A 151 -7.15 13.95 -4.00
C LEU A 151 -7.45 15.41 -3.61
N ASP A 152 -6.77 16.37 -4.22
CA ASP A 152 -7.01 17.80 -3.98
C ASP A 152 -8.45 18.19 -4.38
N ARG A 153 -8.95 17.67 -5.51
CA ARG A 153 -10.37 17.82 -5.92
C ARG A 153 -11.33 17.17 -4.93
N CYS A 154 -11.04 15.97 -4.44
CA CYS A 154 -11.86 15.30 -3.42
C CYS A 154 -11.92 16.11 -2.11
N SER A 155 -10.82 16.73 -1.71
CA SER A 155 -10.75 17.62 -0.54
C SER A 155 -11.66 18.83 -0.68
N VAL A 156 -11.65 19.48 -1.86
CA VAL A 156 -12.55 20.60 -2.17
C VAL A 156 -14.01 20.16 -2.12
N PHE A 157 -14.34 19.03 -2.75
CA PHE A 157 -15.70 18.50 -2.75
C PHE A 157 -16.20 18.17 -1.33
N TRP A 158 -15.35 17.58 -0.48
CA TRP A 158 -15.67 17.36 0.92
C TRP A 158 -15.95 18.66 1.66
N ARG A 159 -15.05 19.64 1.50
CA ARG A 159 -15.18 20.96 2.15
C ARG A 159 -16.50 21.62 1.79
N GLU A 160 -16.88 21.62 0.51
CA GLU A 160 -18.15 22.18 0.05
C GLU A 160 -19.34 21.45 0.66
N ARG A 161 -19.34 20.11 0.65
CA ARG A 161 -20.40 19.28 1.23
C ARG A 161 -20.58 19.54 2.73
N ALA A 162 -19.47 19.65 3.46
CA ALA A 162 -19.46 19.87 4.90
C ALA A 162 -19.90 21.30 5.27
N LEU A 163 -19.46 22.32 4.52
CA LEU A 163 -19.92 23.70 4.71
C LEU A 163 -21.40 23.88 4.40
N ALA A 164 -21.93 23.16 3.40
CA ALA A 164 -23.35 23.20 3.06
C ALA A 164 -24.24 22.48 4.09
N ASN A 165 -23.69 21.52 4.85
CA ASN A 165 -24.44 20.70 5.80
C ASN A 165 -23.73 20.60 7.17
N PRO A 166 -23.54 21.72 7.89
CA PRO A 166 -22.70 21.78 9.08
C PRO A 166 -23.24 21.00 10.28
N THR A 167 -24.52 20.63 10.28
CA THR A 167 -25.13 19.76 11.30
C THR A 167 -24.92 18.27 11.04
N THR A 168 -24.49 17.92 9.82
CA THR A 168 -24.27 16.53 9.41
C THR A 168 -22.80 16.16 9.38
N TYR A 169 -21.91 17.12 9.06
CA TYR A 169 -20.48 16.89 8.93
C TYR A 169 -19.69 17.70 9.95
N SER A 170 -18.72 17.08 10.61
CA SER A 170 -18.05 17.68 11.77
C SER A 170 -16.84 18.57 11.42
N ASN A 171 -16.15 18.33 10.29
CA ASN A 171 -14.95 19.10 9.93
C ASN A 171 -14.80 19.32 8.40
N PRO A 172 -15.05 20.53 7.87
CA PRO A 172 -14.86 20.83 6.45
C PRO A 172 -13.39 20.87 6.00
N TYR A 173 -12.45 20.91 6.95
CA TYR A 173 -11.01 20.92 6.70
C TYR A 173 -10.34 19.60 7.08
N SER A 174 -11.12 18.52 7.23
CA SER A 174 -10.55 17.20 7.53
C SER A 174 -9.61 16.78 6.41
N TRP A 175 -8.48 16.21 6.79
CA TRP A 175 -7.59 15.54 5.84
C TRP A 175 -8.17 14.19 5.43
N HIS A 176 -7.71 13.68 4.29
CA HIS A 176 -7.98 12.30 3.89
C HIS A 176 -7.66 11.35 5.06
N ARG A 177 -8.59 10.49 5.46
CA ARG A 177 -8.52 9.60 6.64
C ARG A 177 -7.16 8.95 6.87
N ASN A 178 -6.58 8.38 5.81
CA ASN A 178 -5.27 7.71 5.85
C ASN A 178 -4.10 8.56 5.31
N LYS A 179 -4.20 9.90 5.32
CA LYS A 179 -3.14 10.82 4.83
C LYS A 179 -2.59 10.47 3.42
N ALA A 180 -3.46 10.05 2.50
CA ALA A 180 -3.10 9.55 1.16
C ALA A 180 -2.18 8.29 1.13
N LYS A 181 -2.17 7.46 2.18
CA LYS A 181 -1.39 6.21 2.28
C LYS A 181 -2.16 4.95 1.85
N CYS A 182 -3.35 5.09 1.25
CA CYS A 182 -4.17 3.95 0.84
C CYS A 182 -3.54 3.17 -0.32
N GLY A 183 -3.83 1.86 -0.41
CA GLY A 183 -3.37 1.05 -1.53
C GLY A 183 -4.05 1.43 -2.85
N GLU A 184 -5.29 1.94 -2.82
CA GLU A 184 -5.94 2.54 -3.98
C GLU A 184 -5.12 3.70 -4.54
N VAL A 185 -4.70 4.62 -3.68
CA VAL A 185 -3.87 5.78 -4.03
C VAL A 185 -2.56 5.34 -4.69
N ASN A 186 -1.86 4.38 -4.07
CA ASN A 186 -0.60 3.86 -4.60
C ASN A 186 -0.81 3.15 -5.95
N SER A 187 -1.85 2.32 -6.07
CA SER A 187 -2.14 1.58 -7.32
C SER A 187 -2.46 2.50 -8.50
N PHE A 188 -3.26 3.55 -8.27
CA PHE A 188 -3.56 4.55 -9.29
C PHE A 188 -2.32 5.37 -9.65
N HIS A 189 -1.46 5.65 -8.68
CA HIS A 189 -0.23 6.37 -8.97
C HIS A 189 0.68 5.53 -9.86
N LEU A 190 0.90 4.26 -9.53
CA LEU A 190 1.70 3.34 -10.34
C LEU A 190 1.14 3.18 -11.77
N TYR A 191 -0.18 3.22 -11.94
CA TYR A 191 -0.78 3.28 -13.27
C TYR A 191 -0.30 4.52 -14.05
N TYR A 192 -0.40 5.71 -13.47
CA TYR A 192 0.06 6.95 -14.10
C TYR A 192 1.59 7.07 -14.25
N MET A 193 2.36 6.24 -13.55
CA MET A 193 3.81 6.16 -13.74
C MET A 193 4.19 5.47 -15.06
N THR A 194 3.26 4.77 -15.71
CA THR A 194 3.50 4.01 -16.95
C THR A 194 2.46 4.28 -18.04
N ASN A 195 1.44 5.08 -17.75
CA ASN A 195 0.32 5.36 -18.65
C ASN A 195 -0.05 6.84 -18.57
N ASP A 196 -0.34 7.46 -19.72
CA ASP A 196 -0.77 8.86 -19.78
C ASP A 196 -2.28 9.01 -19.94
N ARG A 197 -3.00 7.94 -20.31
CA ARG A 197 -4.46 7.98 -20.46
C ARG A 197 -5.14 8.15 -19.10
N PRO A 198 -6.08 9.08 -18.93
CA PRO A 198 -6.83 9.20 -17.67
C PRO A 198 -7.63 7.94 -17.35
N ILE A 199 -7.55 7.46 -16.10
CA ILE A 199 -8.32 6.31 -15.62
C ILE A 199 -9.83 6.46 -15.90
N PRO A 200 -10.46 7.65 -15.68
CA PRO A 200 -11.88 7.85 -15.98
C PRO A 200 -12.28 7.58 -17.44
N ASP A 201 -11.34 7.72 -18.37
CA ASP A 201 -11.57 7.65 -19.82
C ASP A 201 -11.38 6.23 -20.37
N LEU A 202 -10.97 5.27 -19.55
CA LEU A 202 -10.79 3.88 -19.97
C LEU A 202 -12.12 3.17 -20.22
N SER A 203 -12.09 2.25 -21.19
CA SER A 203 -13.16 1.32 -21.50
C SER A 203 -12.53 0.00 -21.97
N PRO A 204 -12.80 -1.15 -21.33
CA PRO A 204 -13.67 -1.31 -20.15
C PRO A 204 -13.14 -0.59 -18.90
N LYS A 205 -14.00 -0.36 -17.90
CA LYS A 205 -13.58 0.25 -16.63
C LYS A 205 -12.61 -0.67 -15.90
N MET A 206 -11.60 -0.05 -15.28
CA MET A 206 -10.69 -0.76 -14.40
C MET A 206 -11.46 -1.38 -13.23
N ARG A 207 -10.96 -2.50 -12.72
CA ARG A 207 -11.49 -3.15 -11.53
C ARG A 207 -10.48 -3.06 -10.41
N VAL A 208 -10.94 -2.66 -9.23
CA VAL A 208 -10.08 -2.45 -8.06
C VAL A 208 -10.69 -3.08 -6.83
N THR A 209 -9.84 -3.62 -5.94
CA THR A 209 -10.26 -3.95 -4.57
C THR A 209 -9.06 -4.02 -3.65
N SER A 210 -9.32 -3.83 -2.37
CA SER A 210 -8.32 -3.85 -1.31
C SER A 210 -8.64 -4.98 -0.36
N VAL A 211 -7.65 -5.79 0.01
CA VAL A 211 -7.79 -6.84 1.02
C VAL A 211 -6.91 -6.59 2.22
N ARG A 212 -7.36 -7.02 3.39
CA ARG A 212 -6.54 -7.12 4.60
C ARG A 212 -6.69 -8.49 5.24
N LYS A 213 -5.64 -8.93 5.92
CA LYS A 213 -5.68 -10.10 6.79
C LYS A 213 -6.52 -9.79 8.04
N GLN A 214 -7.36 -10.74 8.44
CA GLN A 214 -8.10 -10.72 9.69
C GLN A 214 -8.02 -12.12 10.33
N GLY A 215 -7.11 -12.27 11.29
CA GLY A 215 -6.77 -13.59 11.83
C GLY A 215 -6.12 -14.46 10.74
N ARG A 216 -6.72 -15.62 10.45
CA ARG A 216 -6.27 -16.53 9.38
C ARG A 216 -6.92 -16.27 8.02
N ASP A 217 -7.92 -15.39 7.99
CA ASP A 217 -8.72 -15.10 6.80
C ASP A 217 -8.37 -13.74 6.19
N TYR A 218 -8.98 -13.46 5.04
CA TYR A 218 -8.86 -12.18 4.36
C TYR A 218 -10.23 -11.61 4.01
N LYS A 219 -10.38 -10.31 4.26
CA LYS A 219 -11.59 -9.57 3.91
C LYS A 219 -11.25 -8.43 2.95
N ILE A 220 -12.18 -8.17 2.05
CA ILE A 220 -12.17 -6.93 1.28
C ILE A 220 -12.42 -5.78 2.26
N VAL A 221 -11.64 -4.72 2.09
CA VAL A 221 -11.74 -3.48 2.86
C VAL A 221 -12.46 -2.49 1.96
N PRO A 222 -13.58 -1.91 2.36
CA PRO A 222 -14.18 -0.84 1.57
C PRO A 222 -13.21 0.36 1.51
N PRO A 223 -13.26 1.19 0.45
CA PRO A 223 -12.53 2.44 0.40
C PRO A 223 -12.66 3.20 1.72
N CYS A 224 -11.59 3.79 2.23
CA CYS A 224 -11.67 4.49 3.52
C CYS A 224 -12.57 5.75 3.44
N GLY A 225 -13.08 6.22 4.57
CA GLY A 225 -14.07 7.32 4.59
C GLY A 225 -15.53 6.85 4.44
N GLN A 226 -15.77 5.54 4.53
CA GLN A 226 -17.11 4.94 4.66
C GLN A 226 -17.05 3.77 5.66
N ASN A 227 -18.21 3.39 6.18
CA ASN A 227 -18.35 2.20 7.02
C ASN A 227 -18.52 0.92 6.18
N LYS A 228 -18.61 -0.23 6.87
CA LYS A 228 -18.77 -1.55 6.24
C LYS A 228 -20.05 -1.73 5.40
N ASN A 229 -21.04 -0.86 5.57
CA ASN A 229 -22.30 -0.90 4.81
C ASN A 229 -22.27 0.05 3.59
N GLY A 230 -21.10 0.63 3.27
CA GLY A 230 -20.96 1.59 2.17
C GLY A 230 -21.52 2.98 2.48
N VAL A 231 -21.77 3.30 3.74
CA VAL A 231 -22.25 4.63 4.14
C VAL A 231 -21.06 5.53 4.42
N ASP A 232 -21.00 6.67 3.72
CA ASP A 232 -20.00 7.71 3.90
C ASP A 232 -19.88 8.14 5.37
N SER A 233 -18.64 8.31 5.82
CA SER A 233 -18.33 8.92 7.12
C SER A 233 -18.78 10.38 7.12
N LYS A 234 -19.19 10.83 8.31
CA LYS A 234 -19.58 12.22 8.57
C LYS A 234 -18.42 13.06 9.10
N ASP A 235 -17.34 12.42 9.52
CA ASP A 235 -16.24 13.09 10.22
C ASP A 235 -15.00 13.30 9.35
N GLU A 236 -14.87 12.50 8.31
CA GLU A 236 -13.68 12.45 7.47
C GLU A 236 -14.03 11.89 6.10
N TRP A 237 -13.27 12.30 5.09
CA TRP A 237 -13.33 11.71 3.76
C TRP A 237 -12.12 10.79 3.51
N GLY A 238 -12.20 10.01 2.45
CA GLY A 238 -11.10 9.16 2.03
C GLY A 238 -11.23 8.70 0.60
N CYS A 239 -10.81 7.46 0.35
CA CYS A 239 -10.92 6.83 -0.95
C CYS A 239 -12.37 6.58 -1.39
N ASN A 240 -13.35 6.72 -0.50
CA ASN A 240 -14.78 6.76 -0.85
C ASN A 240 -15.12 7.90 -1.83
N LEU A 241 -14.33 8.98 -1.87
CA LEU A 241 -14.45 10.03 -2.89
C LEU A 241 -13.54 9.77 -4.11
N LEU A 242 -12.32 9.26 -3.88
CA LEU A 242 -11.34 9.02 -4.94
C LEU A 242 -11.79 7.92 -5.92
N VAL A 243 -12.32 6.81 -5.41
CA VAL A 243 -12.72 5.66 -6.25
C VAL A 243 -13.83 6.04 -7.24
N PRO A 244 -14.92 6.72 -6.83
CA PRO A 244 -15.91 7.24 -7.77
C PRO A 244 -15.36 8.28 -8.74
N ASP A 245 -14.48 9.17 -8.26
CA ASP A 245 -13.82 10.19 -9.09
C ASP A 245 -12.99 9.56 -10.23
N GLN A 246 -12.31 8.44 -9.97
CA GLN A 246 -11.58 7.68 -11.00
C GLN A 246 -12.50 6.81 -11.88
N LYS A 247 -13.81 6.73 -11.60
CA LYS A 247 -14.80 5.92 -12.35
C LYS A 247 -14.43 4.45 -12.50
N VAL A 248 -13.78 3.86 -11.49
CA VAL A 248 -13.40 2.45 -11.46
C VAL A 248 -14.50 1.59 -10.84
N LYS A 249 -14.56 0.31 -11.22
CA LYS A 249 -15.44 -0.68 -10.56
C LYS A 249 -14.75 -1.21 -9.31
N TYR A 250 -15.24 -0.85 -8.12
CA TYR A 250 -14.77 -1.47 -6.88
C TYR A 250 -15.43 -2.84 -6.69
N ILE A 251 -14.64 -3.88 -6.44
CA ILE A 251 -15.17 -5.23 -6.18
C ILE A 251 -15.72 -5.28 -4.75
N SER A 252 -16.97 -5.71 -4.61
CA SER A 252 -17.71 -5.79 -3.34
C SER A 252 -17.20 -6.91 -2.44
N ASP A 253 -17.48 -6.78 -1.14
CA ASP A 253 -16.93 -7.64 -0.09
C ASP A 253 -17.58 -9.03 0.04
N ASP A 254 -18.76 -9.20 -0.56
CA ASP A 254 -19.52 -10.44 -0.69
C ASP A 254 -18.91 -11.43 -1.71
N VAL A 255 -18.03 -10.95 -2.60
CA VAL A 255 -17.40 -11.79 -3.63
C VAL A 255 -16.49 -12.84 -3.00
N ALA A 256 -16.87 -14.11 -3.02
CA ALA A 256 -16.04 -15.19 -2.48
C ALA A 256 -14.72 -15.34 -3.28
N ALA A 257 -13.62 -15.66 -2.59
CA ALA A 257 -12.33 -15.88 -3.24
C ALA A 257 -12.31 -17.23 -3.98
N LYS A 258 -11.76 -17.26 -5.20
CA LYS A 258 -11.64 -18.48 -6.02
C LYS A 258 -10.21 -18.67 -6.52
N GLY A 259 -9.71 -19.90 -6.45
CA GLY A 259 -8.40 -20.27 -6.95
C GLY A 259 -8.21 -19.98 -8.44
N TYR A 260 -6.94 -19.79 -8.83
CA TYR A 260 -6.52 -19.56 -10.21
C TYR A 260 -5.14 -20.16 -10.46
N GLY A 261 -4.79 -20.38 -11.72
CA GLY A 261 -3.44 -20.78 -12.15
C GLY A 261 -2.82 -19.69 -13.02
N LEU A 262 -1.70 -19.09 -12.58
CA LEU A 262 -1.04 -17.98 -13.29
C LEU A 262 -0.58 -18.32 -14.71
N ASN A 263 -0.33 -19.60 -15.00
CA ASN A 263 0.06 -20.08 -16.33
C ASN A 263 -1.10 -20.24 -17.30
N LYS A 264 -2.36 -20.19 -16.81
CA LYS A 264 -3.57 -20.41 -17.61
C LYS A 264 -4.50 -19.21 -17.64
N ILE A 265 -4.59 -18.48 -16.54
CA ILE A 265 -5.49 -17.34 -16.39
C ILE A 265 -5.12 -16.23 -17.38
N ALA A 266 -6.10 -15.73 -18.14
CA ALA A 266 -5.89 -14.74 -19.20
C ALA A 266 -4.71 -15.08 -20.15
N GLY A 267 -4.66 -16.33 -20.63
CA GLY A 267 -3.60 -16.81 -21.54
C GLY A 267 -2.23 -17.03 -20.85
N GLY A 268 -2.15 -16.76 -19.55
CA GLY A 268 -0.95 -16.85 -18.74
C GLY A 268 -0.20 -15.52 -18.63
N VAL A 269 0.54 -15.35 -17.54
CA VAL A 269 1.43 -14.20 -17.35
C VAL A 269 2.57 -14.25 -18.36
N GLN A 270 2.72 -13.19 -19.15
CA GLN A 270 3.80 -12.99 -20.11
C GLN A 270 5.03 -12.37 -19.44
N ARG A 271 4.85 -11.35 -18.60
CA ARG A 271 5.95 -10.65 -17.91
C ARG A 271 5.56 -10.29 -16.49
N LYS A 272 6.57 -10.21 -15.62
CA LYS A 272 6.44 -9.80 -14.22
C LYS A 272 7.52 -8.78 -13.90
N GLY A 273 7.18 -7.78 -13.11
CA GLY A 273 8.13 -6.78 -12.68
C GLY A 273 7.57 -5.90 -11.57
N GLN A 274 8.17 -4.74 -11.40
CA GLN A 274 7.74 -3.72 -10.46
C GLN A 274 7.85 -2.34 -11.11
N ILE A 275 6.75 -1.60 -11.13
CA ILE A 275 6.76 -0.16 -11.43
C ILE A 275 7.29 0.55 -10.18
N GLN A 276 8.32 1.37 -10.32
CA GLN A 276 8.86 2.14 -9.19
C GLN A 276 7.98 3.38 -8.91
N MET A 277 7.67 3.63 -7.64
CA MET A 277 6.89 4.79 -7.19
C MET A 277 7.58 6.11 -7.52
N CYS A 278 8.93 6.13 -7.54
CA CYS A 278 9.70 7.37 -7.65
C CYS A 278 10.33 7.61 -9.03
N THR A 279 10.03 6.80 -10.04
CA THR A 279 10.67 6.94 -11.36
C THR A 279 9.69 6.65 -12.48
N ARG A 280 9.37 7.66 -13.28
CA ARG A 280 8.38 7.55 -14.36
C ARG A 280 8.92 6.69 -15.50
N ASN A 281 8.04 5.89 -16.11
CA ASN A 281 8.34 4.98 -17.21
C ASN A 281 9.48 3.99 -16.92
N HIS A 282 9.68 3.65 -15.65
CA HIS A 282 10.69 2.70 -15.23
C HIS A 282 10.04 1.49 -14.56
N ILE A 283 10.16 0.35 -15.25
CA ILE A 283 9.71 -0.95 -14.77
C ILE A 283 10.93 -1.84 -14.62
N ILE A 284 11.08 -2.42 -13.43
CA ILE A 284 12.11 -3.42 -13.16
C ILE A 284 11.51 -4.78 -13.47
N TRP A 285 11.89 -5.37 -14.60
CA TRP A 285 11.41 -6.68 -15.04
C TRP A 285 12.17 -7.81 -14.35
N ASP A 286 11.49 -8.92 -14.09
CA ASP A 286 12.12 -10.12 -13.58
C ASP A 286 12.77 -10.91 -14.72
N GLY A 287 14.06 -11.24 -14.56
CA GLY A 287 14.82 -12.06 -15.51
C GLY A 287 15.50 -11.27 -16.64
N GLU A 288 15.48 -9.94 -16.56
CA GLU A 288 16.32 -9.01 -17.32
C GLU A 288 17.45 -8.49 -16.42
#